data_AF-A0A3M9ZIB9-F1
#
_entry.id   AF-A0A3M9ZIB9-F1
#
_cell.length_a   1.000
_cell.length_b   1.000
_cell.length_c   1.000
_cell.angle_alpha   90.00
_cell.angle_beta   90.00
_cell.angle_gamma   90.00
#
_symmetry.space_group_name_H-M   'P 1'
#
loop_
_entity.id
_entity.type
_entity.pdbx_description
1 polymer ?
#
loop_
_entity_poly.entity_id
_entity_poly.type
_entity_poly.pdbx_seq_one_letter_code
_entity_poly.pdbx_strand_id
1 'polypeptide(L)'
;MAEKVFRNTFAPEIDGDTIRVGMVIAGLRHGTIREDDLPAEVHDAVAAELERREREMISPERVILLLIGTMGEVRGRTLLQKYTFLVDMEMYSRKSRDIYTMFGWKPHQSGPHSVWPGRFVDRAVRDGLVEEFSLTSRHSIDSVGYRLAGRGQKVYNGLLGAFQKDIDRMRELFAELSPEQHVDRVTFHICANYPEYIDSKAT
;
A
#
# COMPACT_ATOMS: atom_id res chain seq x y z
N MET A 1 8.45 5.56 17.44
CA MET A 1 9.28 5.18 18.60
C MET A 1 10.73 5.25 18.19
N ALA A 2 11.66 5.53 19.11
CA ALA A 2 13.09 5.49 18.82
C ALA A 2 13.56 4.03 18.69
N GLU A 3 14.47 3.78 17.74
CA GLU A 3 15.08 2.46 17.52
C GLU A 3 15.94 2.07 18.74
N LYS A 4 15.82 0.82 19.22
CA LYS A 4 16.64 0.33 20.36
C LYS A 4 18.12 0.25 19.98
N VAL A 5 18.98 0.63 20.92
CA VAL A 5 20.43 0.64 20.80
C VAL A 5 21.02 -0.23 21.92
N PHE A 6 21.96 -1.09 21.55
CA PHE A 6 22.66 -2.01 22.46
C PHE A 6 24.14 -1.65 22.54
N ARG A 7 24.79 -1.99 23.64
CA ARG A 7 26.26 -2.03 23.67
C ARG A 7 26.73 -3.16 22.76
N ASN A 8 27.73 -2.92 21.94
CA ASN A 8 28.26 -3.94 21.05
C ASN A 8 29.18 -4.90 21.82
N THR A 9 28.62 -6.00 22.33
CA THR A 9 29.36 -7.06 23.04
C THR A 9 29.34 -8.40 22.31
N PHE A 10 28.60 -8.49 21.20
CA PHE A 10 28.28 -9.74 20.50
C PHE A 10 28.58 -9.69 18.99
N ALA A 11 29.03 -8.54 18.46
CA ALA A 11 29.43 -8.38 17.06
C ALA A 11 30.79 -7.65 16.97
N PRO A 12 31.91 -8.33 17.33
CA PRO A 12 33.23 -7.70 17.41
C PRO A 12 33.78 -7.23 16.06
N GLU A 13 33.25 -7.76 14.95
CA GLU A 13 33.63 -7.35 13.59
C GLU A 13 32.90 -6.08 13.11
N ILE A 14 31.90 -5.60 13.87
CA ILE A 14 31.18 -4.36 13.57
C ILE A 14 31.81 -3.24 14.40
N ASP A 15 32.41 -2.26 13.74
CA ASP A 15 33.04 -1.12 14.42
C ASP A 15 32.02 -0.29 15.22
N GLY A 16 32.39 0.01 16.47
CA GLY A 16 31.66 0.93 17.35
C GLY A 16 31.17 0.28 18.65
N ASP A 17 31.10 1.11 19.71
CA ASP A 17 30.70 0.68 21.06
C ASP A 17 29.20 0.35 21.18
N THR A 18 28.40 0.72 20.18
CA THR A 18 26.95 0.52 20.17
C THR A 18 26.45 0.03 18.82
N ILE A 19 25.41 -0.79 18.84
CA ILE A 19 24.77 -1.34 17.65
C ILE A 19 23.26 -1.15 17.74
N ARG A 20 22.64 -0.70 16.65
CA ARG A 20 21.18 -0.52 16.56
C ARG A 20 20.51 -1.83 16.17
N VAL A 21 19.28 -2.04 16.62
CA VAL A 21 18.55 -3.29 16.31
C VAL A 21 18.40 -3.53 14.79
N GLY A 22 18.26 -2.47 13.98
CA GLY A 22 18.23 -2.59 12.52
C GLY A 22 19.55 -3.06 11.91
N MET A 23 20.69 -2.69 12.53
CA MET A 23 22.01 -3.20 12.14
C MET A 23 22.16 -4.68 12.53
N VAL A 24 21.61 -5.08 13.68
CA VAL A 24 21.57 -6.49 14.10
C VAL A 24 20.78 -7.33 13.08
N ILE A 25 19.59 -6.87 12.69
CA ILE A 25 18.77 -7.54 11.67
C ILE A 25 19.52 -7.66 10.33
N ALA A 26 20.20 -6.60 9.89
CA ALA A 26 21.00 -6.64 8.67
C ALA A 26 22.16 -7.63 8.78
N GLY A 27 22.86 -7.65 9.93
CA GLY A 27 23.98 -8.55 10.16
C GLY A 27 23.57 -10.02 10.20
N LEU A 28 22.44 -10.35 10.84
CA LEU A 28 21.85 -11.69 10.80
C LEU A 28 21.53 -12.13 9.36
N ARG A 29 20.90 -11.24 8.58
CA ARG A 29 20.53 -11.53 7.18
C ARG A 29 21.74 -11.82 6.28
N HIS A 30 22.87 -11.16 6.54
CA HIS A 30 24.08 -11.30 5.75
C HIS A 30 25.10 -12.27 6.37
N GLY A 31 24.78 -12.88 7.51
CA GLY A 31 25.66 -13.81 8.22
C GLY A 31 26.86 -13.18 8.91
N THR A 32 26.89 -11.85 9.06
CA THR A 32 27.96 -11.13 9.78
C THR A 32 27.74 -11.09 11.30
N ILE A 33 26.54 -11.45 11.76
CA ILE A 33 26.23 -11.70 13.16
C ILE A 33 25.62 -13.11 13.23
N ARG A 34 26.08 -13.92 14.19
CA ARG A 34 25.50 -15.24 14.44
C ARG A 34 24.37 -15.13 15.44
N GLU A 35 23.31 -15.87 15.19
CA GLU A 35 22.11 -15.89 16.03
C GLU A 35 22.40 -16.42 17.44
N ASP A 36 23.28 -17.42 17.54
CA ASP A 36 23.69 -18.05 18.81
C ASP A 36 24.49 -17.11 19.72
N ASP A 37 25.09 -16.05 19.17
CA ASP A 37 25.92 -15.10 19.90
C ASP A 37 25.09 -13.95 20.51
N LEU A 38 23.79 -13.88 20.18
CA LEU A 38 22.92 -12.78 20.62
C LEU A 38 22.45 -12.96 22.07
N PRO A 39 22.59 -11.94 22.93
CA PRO A 39 21.93 -11.90 24.23
C PRO A 39 20.40 -11.99 24.07
N ALA A 40 19.72 -12.60 25.05
CA ALA A 40 18.26 -12.77 25.04
C ALA A 40 17.50 -11.43 24.84
N GLU A 41 17.99 -10.35 25.46
CA GLU A 41 17.40 -9.02 25.30
C GLU A 41 17.48 -8.46 23.87
N VAL A 42 18.50 -8.87 23.10
CA VAL A 42 18.68 -8.49 21.70
C VAL A 42 17.77 -9.32 20.81
N HIS A 43 17.63 -10.62 21.11
CA HIS A 43 16.67 -11.52 20.47
C HIS A 43 15.24 -10.97 20.56
N ASP A 44 14.78 -10.65 21.77
CA ASP A 44 13.43 -10.11 21.99
C ASP A 44 13.22 -8.78 21.25
N ALA A 45 14.25 -7.94 21.19
CA ALA A 45 14.18 -6.67 20.48
C ALA A 45 14.17 -6.82 18.96
N VAL A 46 14.93 -7.78 18.41
CA VAL A 46 14.92 -8.13 16.99
C VAL A 46 13.54 -8.66 16.61
N ALA A 47 12.99 -9.59 17.40
CA ALA A 47 11.66 -10.14 17.17
C ALA A 47 10.58 -9.04 17.18
N ALA A 48 10.59 -8.17 18.20
CA ALA A 48 9.65 -7.05 18.28
C ALA A 48 9.80 -6.05 17.11
N GLU A 49 11.03 -5.78 16.67
CA GLU A 49 11.27 -4.91 15.52
C GLU A 49 10.81 -5.54 14.20
N LEU A 50 11.03 -6.84 14.00
CA LEU A 50 10.53 -7.55 12.83
C LEU A 50 9.00 -7.54 12.78
N GLU A 51 8.35 -7.82 13.91
CA GLU A 51 6.88 -7.78 14.02
C GLU A 51 6.35 -6.36 13.73
N ARG A 52 7.04 -5.32 14.24
CA ARG A 52 6.71 -3.92 13.96
C ARG A 52 6.86 -3.60 12.46
N ARG A 53 7.98 -4.00 11.84
CA ARG A 53 8.23 -3.79 10.41
C ARG A 53 7.18 -4.49 9.57
N GLU A 54 6.82 -5.73 9.89
CA GLU A 54 5.74 -6.45 9.21
C GLU A 54 4.41 -5.72 9.36
N ARG A 55 4.11 -5.19 10.55
CA ARG A 55 2.88 -4.42 10.82
C ARG A 55 2.82 -3.10 10.06
N GLU A 56 3.95 -2.42 9.88
CA GLU A 56 4.05 -1.11 9.22
C GLU A 56 4.39 -1.20 7.72
N MET A 57 4.72 -2.39 7.21
CA MET A 57 5.05 -2.55 5.80
C MET A 57 3.80 -2.34 4.93
N ILE A 58 3.85 -1.34 4.05
CA ILE A 58 2.81 -1.17 3.03
C ILE A 58 3.00 -2.22 1.92
N SER A 59 1.92 -2.90 1.55
CA SER A 59 1.89 -3.87 0.44
C SER A 59 0.74 -3.52 -0.52
N PRO A 60 0.77 -4.01 -1.78
CA PRO A 60 -0.33 -3.81 -2.73
C PRO A 60 -1.69 -4.23 -2.18
N GLU A 61 -1.76 -5.36 -1.48
CA GLU A 61 -2.99 -5.86 -0.86
C GLU A 61 -3.48 -4.92 0.23
N ARG A 62 -2.59 -4.42 1.09
CA ARG A 62 -2.94 -3.47 2.15
C ARG A 62 -3.42 -2.15 1.56
N VAL A 63 -2.81 -1.67 0.48
CA VAL A 63 -3.28 -0.46 -0.23
C VAL A 63 -4.71 -0.63 -0.72
N ILE A 64 -5.07 -1.76 -1.31
CA ILE A 64 -6.46 -2.01 -1.75
C ILE A 64 -7.43 -1.98 -0.57
N LEU A 65 -7.10 -2.63 0.55
CA LEU A 65 -7.96 -2.63 1.74
C LEU A 65 -8.08 -1.24 2.37
N LEU A 66 -6.97 -0.51 2.47
CA LEU A 66 -6.94 0.86 2.99
C LEU A 66 -7.77 1.79 2.11
N LEU A 67 -7.62 1.70 0.79
CA LEU A 67 -8.37 2.51 -0.16
C LEU A 67 -9.88 2.25 -0.05
N ILE A 68 -10.30 0.99 -0.16
CA ILE A 68 -11.73 0.63 -0.07
C ILE A 68 -12.29 1.01 1.29
N GLY A 69 -11.57 0.72 2.39
CA GLY A 69 -12.00 1.06 3.74
C GLY A 69 -12.08 2.56 4.01
N THR A 70 -11.18 3.34 3.41
CA THR A 70 -11.17 4.80 3.52
C THR A 70 -12.35 5.42 2.80
N MET A 71 -12.70 4.89 1.63
CA MET A 71 -13.83 5.34 0.83
C MET A 71 -15.18 4.79 1.32
N GLY A 72 -15.17 3.73 2.14
CA GLY A 72 -16.35 2.96 2.54
C GLY A 72 -16.80 1.99 1.44
N GLU A 73 -16.98 2.49 0.22
CA GLU A 73 -17.24 1.69 -0.97
C GLU A 73 -16.64 2.35 -2.22
N VAL A 74 -16.34 1.54 -3.23
CA VAL A 74 -15.87 2.01 -4.54
C VAL A 74 -16.78 1.48 -5.63
N ARG A 75 -17.39 2.38 -6.40
CA ARG A 75 -18.37 2.02 -7.44
C ARG A 75 -17.68 1.88 -8.81
N GLY A 76 -17.33 0.64 -9.15
CA GLY A 76 -16.76 0.30 -10.45
C GLY A 76 -15.30 -0.11 -10.39
N ARG A 77 -14.94 -1.11 -11.20
CA ARG A 77 -13.57 -1.63 -11.33
C ARG A 77 -12.64 -0.59 -11.94
N THR A 78 -13.14 0.17 -12.92
CA THR A 78 -12.39 1.26 -13.56
C THR A 78 -12.04 2.32 -12.54
N LEU A 79 -13.03 2.74 -11.73
CA LEU A 79 -12.83 3.76 -10.71
C LEU A 79 -11.85 3.29 -9.62
N LEU A 80 -11.97 2.05 -9.15
CA LEU A 80 -11.00 1.43 -8.25
C LEU A 80 -9.59 1.46 -8.83
N GLN A 81 -9.43 1.13 -10.11
CA GLN A 81 -8.14 1.17 -10.79
C GLN A 81 -7.57 2.60 -10.84
N LYS A 82 -8.40 3.62 -11.11
CA LYS A 82 -7.99 5.03 -11.13
C LYS A 82 -7.57 5.54 -9.75
N TYR A 83 -8.33 5.24 -8.70
CA TYR A 83 -7.92 5.60 -7.35
C TYR A 83 -6.67 4.86 -6.90
N THR A 84 -6.53 3.58 -7.26
CA THR A 84 -5.32 2.81 -6.94
C THR A 84 -4.09 3.43 -7.61
N PHE A 85 -4.23 3.89 -8.87
CA PHE A 85 -3.17 4.63 -9.55
C PHE A 85 -2.80 5.91 -8.82
N LEU A 86 -3.78 6.73 -8.45
CA LEU A 86 -3.52 8.00 -7.76
C LEU A 86 -2.88 7.78 -6.39
N VAL A 87 -3.37 6.81 -5.61
CA VAL A 87 -2.77 6.45 -4.33
C VAL A 87 -1.33 5.98 -4.52
N ASP A 88 -1.07 5.11 -5.49
CA ASP A 88 0.30 4.67 -5.79
C ASP A 88 1.18 5.87 -6.17
N MET A 89 0.75 6.72 -7.11
CA MET A 89 1.54 7.85 -7.62
C MET A 89 1.79 8.97 -6.62
N GLU A 90 0.78 9.35 -5.84
CA GLU A 90 0.86 10.47 -4.89
C GLU A 90 1.53 10.07 -3.57
N MET A 91 1.47 8.79 -3.20
CA MET A 91 1.92 8.34 -1.87
C MET A 91 3.16 7.45 -1.93
N TYR A 92 3.25 6.54 -2.90
CA TYR A 92 4.19 5.41 -2.83
C TYR A 92 5.20 5.33 -4.00
N SER A 93 4.86 5.89 -5.16
CA SER A 93 5.63 5.79 -6.41
C SER A 93 6.50 7.01 -6.69
N ARG A 94 7.38 6.85 -7.68
CA ARG A 94 8.60 7.61 -8.05
C ARG A 94 8.68 9.12 -7.73
N LYS A 95 7.59 9.89 -7.71
CA LYS A 95 7.63 11.30 -7.28
C LYS A 95 7.97 11.47 -5.78
N SER A 96 7.74 10.45 -4.95
CA SER A 96 7.96 10.51 -3.49
C SER A 96 9.16 9.70 -2.97
N ARG A 97 9.55 8.58 -3.61
CA ARG A 97 10.55 7.63 -3.03
C ARG A 97 11.50 6.93 -4.02
N ASP A 98 11.46 7.25 -5.31
CA ASP A 98 12.36 6.68 -6.36
C ASP A 98 12.40 5.13 -6.45
N ILE A 99 11.27 4.46 -6.18
CA ILE A 99 11.08 3.01 -6.35
C ILE A 99 10.15 2.75 -7.55
N TYR A 100 10.29 1.58 -8.19
CA TYR A 100 9.32 1.04 -9.15
C TYR A 100 7.88 1.16 -8.61
N THR A 101 6.92 1.48 -9.49
CA THR A 101 5.51 1.61 -9.09
C THR A 101 4.98 0.30 -8.51
N MET A 102 4.18 0.36 -7.44
CA MET A 102 3.67 -0.81 -6.71
C MET A 102 2.84 -1.73 -7.62
N PHE A 103 2.13 -1.15 -8.59
CA PHE A 103 1.27 -1.89 -9.50
C PHE A 103 1.76 -1.95 -10.95
N GLY A 104 3.00 -1.54 -11.24
CA GLY A 104 3.58 -1.66 -12.60
C GLY A 104 2.73 -1.01 -13.71
N TRP A 105 2.34 0.25 -13.52
CA TRP A 105 1.44 0.97 -14.41
C TRP A 105 1.98 1.14 -15.82
N LYS A 106 1.11 1.02 -16.81
CA LYS A 106 1.43 1.23 -18.23
C LYS A 106 0.55 2.32 -18.83
N PRO A 107 1.05 3.10 -19.79
CA PRO A 107 0.24 4.03 -20.56
C PRO A 107 -0.89 3.31 -21.29
N HIS A 108 -2.07 3.94 -21.37
CA HIS A 108 -3.23 3.41 -22.08
C HIS A 108 -4.16 4.57 -22.51
N GLN A 109 -5.04 4.32 -23.49
CA GLN A 109 -5.86 5.34 -24.16
C GLN A 109 -6.75 6.14 -23.18
N SER A 110 -7.31 5.43 -22.20
CA SER A 110 -8.14 6.03 -21.14
C SER A 110 -7.33 6.36 -19.88
N GLY A 111 -6.04 6.65 -20.01
CA GLY A 111 -5.08 6.82 -18.91
C GLY A 111 -4.56 5.48 -18.36
N PRO A 112 -3.78 5.49 -17.27
CA PRO A 112 -2.97 4.36 -16.79
C PRO A 112 -3.77 3.08 -16.60
N HIS A 113 -3.14 1.97 -16.97
CA HIS A 113 -3.69 0.63 -16.83
C HIS A 113 -2.70 -0.32 -16.15
N SER A 114 -3.22 -1.18 -15.28
CA SER A 114 -2.51 -2.31 -14.68
C SER A 114 -3.47 -3.44 -14.35
N VAL A 115 -3.04 -4.68 -14.59
CA VAL A 115 -3.78 -5.89 -14.20
C VAL A 115 -3.71 -6.18 -12.70
N TRP A 116 -2.73 -5.60 -11.99
CA TRP A 116 -2.41 -5.96 -10.61
C TRP A 116 -3.47 -5.54 -9.59
N PRO A 117 -4.01 -4.30 -9.60
CA PRO A 117 -5.10 -3.92 -8.70
C PRO A 117 -6.29 -4.87 -8.80
N GLY A 118 -6.65 -5.24 -10.04
CA GLY A 118 -7.69 -6.23 -10.32
C GLY A 118 -7.41 -7.57 -9.64
N ARG A 119 -6.20 -8.12 -9.81
CA ARG A 119 -5.82 -9.40 -9.17
C ARG A 119 -5.86 -9.33 -7.64
N PHE A 120 -5.47 -8.21 -7.05
CA PHE A 120 -5.48 -8.05 -5.60
C PHE A 120 -6.90 -7.92 -5.06
N VAL A 121 -7.80 -7.19 -5.74
CA VAL A 121 -9.21 -7.15 -5.34
C VAL A 121 -9.88 -8.51 -5.54
N ASP A 122 -9.63 -9.21 -6.66
CA ASP A 122 -10.20 -10.55 -6.91
C ASP A 122 -9.74 -11.55 -5.83
N ARG A 123 -8.49 -11.44 -5.35
CA ARG A 123 -7.98 -12.23 -4.21
C ARG A 123 -8.66 -11.81 -2.91
N ALA A 124 -8.77 -10.51 -2.63
CA ALA A 124 -9.42 -10.01 -1.42
C ALA A 124 -10.91 -10.44 -1.34
N VAL A 125 -11.59 -10.53 -2.49
CA VAL A 125 -12.95 -11.08 -2.60
C VAL A 125 -12.96 -12.57 -2.26
N ARG A 126 -12.07 -13.36 -2.87
CA ARG A 126 -11.93 -14.80 -2.58
C ARG A 126 -11.65 -15.09 -1.11
N ASP A 127 -10.83 -14.26 -0.48
CA ASP A 127 -10.43 -14.41 0.92
C ASP A 127 -11.50 -13.85 1.90
N GLY A 128 -12.62 -13.32 1.38
CA GLY A 128 -13.72 -12.77 2.17
C GLY A 128 -13.38 -11.47 2.89
N LEU A 129 -12.39 -10.72 2.39
CA LEU A 129 -12.00 -9.40 2.89
C LEU A 129 -12.80 -8.29 2.20
N VAL A 130 -13.12 -8.47 0.93
CA VAL A 130 -13.93 -7.54 0.12
C VAL A 130 -15.18 -8.28 -0.33
N GLU A 131 -16.31 -7.59 -0.40
CA GLU A 131 -17.50 -8.09 -1.07
C GLU A 131 -17.81 -7.24 -2.31
N GLU A 132 -18.27 -7.92 -3.36
CA GLU A 132 -18.77 -7.29 -4.58
C GLU A 132 -20.29 -7.09 -4.45
N PHE A 133 -20.78 -5.95 -4.91
CA PHE A 133 -22.21 -5.66 -5.00
C PHE A 133 -22.60 -5.18 -6.38
N SER A 134 -23.80 -5.53 -6.85
CA SER A 134 -24.28 -5.11 -8.17
C SER A 134 -24.64 -3.63 -8.17
N LEU A 135 -24.19 -2.92 -9.20
CA LEU A 135 -24.61 -1.55 -9.47
C LEU A 135 -25.80 -1.57 -10.43
N THR A 136 -26.97 -1.14 -9.95
CA THR A 136 -28.10 -0.81 -10.83
C THR A 136 -27.87 0.55 -11.48
N SER A 137 -27.00 0.59 -12.49
CA SER A 137 -26.79 1.76 -13.34
C SER A 137 -27.05 1.37 -14.79
N ARG A 138 -27.86 2.16 -15.51
CA ARG A 138 -28.16 1.95 -16.93
C ARG A 138 -27.01 2.37 -17.86
N HIS A 139 -25.96 3.00 -17.33
CA HIS A 139 -24.96 3.71 -18.14
C HIS A 139 -23.50 3.45 -17.76
N SER A 140 -23.20 2.61 -16.76
CA SER A 140 -21.80 2.25 -16.44
C SER A 140 -21.40 0.95 -17.13
N ILE A 141 -20.21 0.97 -17.75
CA ILE A 141 -19.51 -0.24 -18.25
C ILE A 141 -19.20 -1.18 -17.09
N ASP A 142 -19.04 -0.64 -15.88
CA ASP A 142 -18.86 -1.41 -14.65
C ASP A 142 -20.21 -1.75 -14.02
N SER A 143 -20.47 -3.05 -13.83
CA SER A 143 -21.68 -3.58 -13.20
C SER A 143 -21.51 -3.89 -11.70
N VAL A 144 -20.30 -3.69 -11.16
CA VAL A 144 -19.92 -4.11 -9.80
C VAL A 144 -19.28 -2.98 -9.01
N GLY A 145 -19.63 -2.89 -7.74
CA GLY A 145 -18.95 -2.08 -6.73
C GLY A 145 -18.29 -2.97 -5.67
N TYR A 146 -17.37 -2.38 -4.93
CA TYR A 146 -16.54 -3.06 -3.92
C TYR A 146 -16.67 -2.38 -2.58
N ARG A 147 -16.80 -3.15 -1.50
CA ARG A 147 -16.68 -2.66 -0.12
C ARG A 147 -16.07 -3.70 0.79
N LEU A 148 -15.59 -3.31 1.96
CA LEU A 148 -15.02 -4.26 2.90
C LEU A 148 -16.13 -5.18 3.45
N ALA A 149 -15.88 -6.49 3.40
CA ALA A 149 -16.68 -7.46 4.12
C ALA A 149 -16.36 -7.38 5.63
N GLY A 150 -17.15 -8.04 6.48
CA GLY A 150 -16.94 -8.00 7.94
C GLY A 150 -15.54 -8.42 8.40
N ARG A 151 -14.91 -9.40 7.72
CA ARG A 151 -13.51 -9.78 7.97
C ARG A 151 -12.54 -8.69 7.51
N GLY A 152 -12.77 -8.10 6.33
CA GLY A 152 -11.97 -6.99 5.83
C GLY A 152 -12.03 -5.76 6.72
N GLN A 153 -13.20 -5.44 7.27
CA GLN A 153 -13.35 -4.33 8.22
C GLN A 153 -12.50 -4.54 9.48
N LYS A 154 -12.43 -5.77 10.00
CA LYS A 154 -11.55 -6.09 11.13
C LYS A 154 -10.08 -5.88 10.79
N VAL A 155 -9.66 -6.33 9.60
CA VAL A 155 -8.28 -6.12 9.12
C VAL A 155 -7.98 -4.63 8.97
N TYR A 156 -8.86 -3.88 8.31
CA TYR A 156 -8.74 -2.42 8.15
C TYR A 156 -8.65 -1.70 9.50
N ASN A 157 -9.50 -2.05 10.46
CA ASN A 157 -9.47 -1.48 11.81
C ASN A 157 -8.14 -1.76 12.52
N GLY A 158 -7.54 -2.94 12.32
CA GLY A 158 -6.22 -3.27 12.84
C GLY A 158 -5.08 -2.47 12.18
N LEU A 159 -5.29 -1.99 10.95
CA LEU A 159 -4.31 -1.18 10.22
C LEU A 159 -4.38 0.32 10.59
N LEU A 160 -5.49 0.81 11.13
CA LEU A 160 -5.69 2.24 11.46
C LEU A 160 -4.52 2.82 12.26
N GLY A 161 -4.05 2.13 13.30
CA GLY A 161 -2.97 2.65 14.14
C GLY A 161 -1.65 2.87 13.39
N ALA A 162 -1.26 1.93 12.53
CA ALA A 162 0.00 1.99 11.79
C ALA A 162 -0.09 2.92 10.56
N PHE A 163 -1.27 3.01 9.93
CA PHE A 163 -1.47 3.67 8.64
C PHE A 163 -2.38 4.90 8.73
N GLN A 164 -2.61 5.48 9.91
CA GLN A 164 -3.51 6.62 10.08
C GLN A 164 -3.17 7.79 9.15
N LYS A 165 -1.88 8.12 9.04
CA LYS A 165 -1.40 9.19 8.15
C LYS A 165 -1.71 8.93 6.69
N ASP A 166 -1.55 7.68 6.25
CA ASP A 166 -1.85 7.28 4.87
C ASP A 166 -3.35 7.36 4.61
N ILE A 167 -4.17 6.92 5.55
CA ILE A 167 -5.64 7.02 5.48
C ILE A 167 -6.09 8.47 5.41
N ASP A 168 -5.54 9.35 6.25
CA ASP A 168 -5.89 10.77 6.22
C ASP A 168 -5.49 11.42 4.89
N ARG A 169 -4.31 11.06 4.36
CA ARG A 169 -3.89 11.51 3.03
C ARG A 169 -4.80 11.00 1.91
N MET A 170 -5.25 9.74 1.99
CA MET A 170 -6.22 9.19 1.05
C MET A 170 -7.56 9.94 1.13
N ARG A 171 -8.05 10.28 2.33
CA ARG A 171 -9.27 11.06 2.52
C ARG A 171 -9.17 12.44 1.87
N GLU A 172 -8.06 13.14 2.08
CA GLU A 172 -7.79 14.44 1.44
C GLU A 172 -7.84 14.31 -0.09
N LEU A 173 -7.10 13.34 -0.64
CA LEU A 173 -7.02 13.08 -2.07
C LEU A 173 -8.41 12.80 -2.67
N PHE A 174 -9.23 11.98 -2.01
CA PHE A 174 -10.55 11.61 -2.53
C PHE A 174 -11.58 12.74 -2.39
N ALA A 175 -11.51 13.52 -1.32
CA ALA A 175 -12.38 14.68 -1.11
C ALA A 175 -12.18 15.75 -2.20
N GLU A 176 -10.95 15.98 -2.63
CA GLU A 176 -10.62 16.93 -3.70
C GLU A 176 -11.12 16.45 -5.07
N LEU A 177 -10.92 15.16 -5.36
CA LEU A 177 -11.04 14.65 -6.71
C LEU A 177 -12.44 14.21 -7.11
N SER A 178 -13.20 13.56 -6.23
CA SER A 178 -14.52 13.07 -6.61
C SER A 178 -15.36 12.64 -5.40
N PRO A 179 -16.01 13.58 -4.68
CA PRO A 179 -16.90 13.23 -3.57
C PRO A 179 -18.09 12.35 -4.01
N GLU A 180 -18.45 12.39 -5.30
CA GLU A 180 -19.55 11.61 -5.88
C GLU A 180 -19.09 10.37 -6.67
N GLN A 181 -17.79 10.05 -6.68
CA GLN A 181 -17.25 8.87 -7.37
C GLN A 181 -17.48 8.84 -8.91
N HIS A 182 -17.44 10.00 -9.56
CA HIS A 182 -17.49 10.10 -11.03
C HIS A 182 -16.16 9.73 -11.69
N VAL A 183 -16.17 8.70 -12.52
CA VAL A 183 -14.97 8.20 -13.23
C VAL A 183 -14.36 9.22 -14.18
N ASP A 184 -15.17 10.03 -14.86
CA ASP A 184 -14.71 11.00 -15.84
C ASP A 184 -13.88 12.11 -15.18
N ARG A 185 -14.30 12.57 -14.00
CA ARG A 185 -13.59 13.61 -13.24
C ARG A 185 -12.21 13.12 -12.80
N VAL A 186 -12.13 11.89 -12.28
CA VAL A 186 -10.86 11.27 -11.88
C VAL A 186 -9.97 11.04 -13.10
N THR A 187 -10.55 10.57 -14.21
CA THR A 187 -9.82 10.35 -15.47
C THR A 187 -9.26 11.65 -16.02
N PHE A 188 -10.06 12.73 -16.04
CA PHE A 188 -9.59 14.05 -16.49
C PHE A 188 -8.42 14.54 -15.64
N HIS A 189 -8.51 14.43 -14.32
CA HIS A 189 -7.41 14.79 -13.42
C HIS A 189 -6.14 14.00 -13.71
N ILE A 190 -6.26 12.67 -13.90
CA ILE A 190 -5.11 11.83 -14.23
C ILE A 190 -4.50 12.26 -15.56
N CYS A 191 -5.32 12.49 -16.59
CA CYS A 191 -4.81 12.91 -17.89
C CYS A 191 -4.07 14.26 -17.83
N ALA A 192 -4.54 15.19 -16.99
CA ALA A 192 -3.91 16.49 -16.82
C ALA A 192 -2.57 16.43 -16.05
N ASN A 193 -2.47 15.56 -15.04
CA ASN A 193 -1.33 15.55 -14.10
C ASN A 193 -0.29 14.43 -14.36
N TYR A 194 -0.67 13.43 -15.17
CA TYR A 194 0.12 12.25 -15.50
C TYR A 194 0.08 11.92 -17.01
N PRO A 195 0.40 12.89 -17.90
CA PRO A 195 0.29 12.71 -19.34
C PRO A 195 1.17 11.58 -19.88
N GLU A 196 2.27 11.24 -19.20
CA GLU A 196 3.15 10.13 -19.56
C GLU A 196 2.48 8.75 -19.47
N TYR A 197 1.34 8.65 -18.79
CA TYR A 197 0.52 7.44 -18.69
C TYR A 197 -0.69 7.45 -19.64
N ILE A 198 -0.70 8.35 -20.62
CA ILE A 198 -1.66 8.35 -21.73
C ILE A 198 -0.94 7.86 -22.97
N ASP A 199 -1.50 6.85 -23.64
CA ASP A 199 -0.94 6.41 -24.92
C ASP A 199 -1.31 7.39 -26.04
N SER A 200 -0.34 8.19 -26.48
CA SER A 200 -0.50 9.18 -27.55
C SER A 200 -0.49 8.58 -28.96
N LYS A 201 -0.24 7.27 -29.12
CA LYS A 201 -0.22 6.59 -30.42
C LYS A 201 -1.57 6.02 -30.86
N ALA A 202 -2.63 6.33 -30.13
CA ALA A 202 -3.99 5.83 -30.36
C ALA A 202 -4.97 6.89 -30.93
N THR A 203 -4.42 7.94 -31.55
CA THR A 203 -5.18 8.94 -32.32
C THR A 203 -4.84 8.82 -33.79
#